data_AF-A0A3P7K1S8-F1
#
_entry.id   AF-A0A3P7K1S8-F1
#
_cell.length_a   1.000
_cell.length_b   1.000
_cell.length_c   1.000
_cell.angle_alpha   90.00
_cell.angle_beta   90.00
_cell.angle_gamma   90.00
#
_symmetry.space_group_name_H-M   'P 1'
#
loop_
_entity.id
_entity.type
_entity.pdbx_description
1 polymer ?
#
loop_
_entity_poly.entity_id
_entity_poly.type
_entity_poly.pdbx_seq_one_letter_code
_entity_poly.pdbx_strand_id
1 'polypeptide(L)'
;MRLPWWAEGPAVGLSSVMLQLPFRMLGTKMLWWTWHDTDPTIRERMFWTPWSSLYFYAACACSFVWILRFTRNLLLEREYDWTKFIREFICAFLTGVLSFWLGTVQFSLLYYPLHDFFKIHSEITTIIFFAIYASLVFIADRNNVDVEARNEREYDWTKFIREFICAFLTGVLSFWLGTVQFSLLYYPLHDFFKIHSEITTIIFFAIYASLVFIADRNNVDVEARNGTRYWFDELSCAIALEYIFLMVLVVVADPLNIVSEGIHQPIGPCKEMESIHTPAGLILQREKFLCAKKYNEKYFDFHCIPNGIPQQQDDGTGRLLPLEYYAICGTDFKNRAEYTTIIWSCCIIFATFFYQMAACSGPTPVDPIKVCLMSIYLVNSFVYEFLRS
;
A
#
# COMPACT_ATOMS: atom_id res chain seq x y z
N MET A 1 -11.06 -1.18 15.48
CA MET A 1 -11.94 -2.35 15.21
C MET A 1 -11.58 -3.49 16.15
N ARG A 2 -12.57 -4.19 16.73
CA ARG A 2 -12.35 -5.40 17.56
C ARG A 2 -12.27 -6.63 16.66
N LEU A 3 -11.12 -6.84 16.03
CA LEU A 3 -10.94 -7.99 15.14
C LEU A 3 -10.42 -9.20 15.93
N PRO A 4 -10.77 -10.43 15.53
CA PRO A 4 -10.10 -11.63 16.01
C PRO A 4 -8.65 -11.68 15.52
N TRP A 5 -7.82 -12.43 16.23
CA TRP A 5 -6.36 -12.48 15.99
C TRP A 5 -5.98 -12.79 14.53
N TRP A 6 -6.76 -13.64 13.83
CA TRP A 6 -6.50 -14.03 12.45
C TRP A 6 -6.80 -12.91 11.44
N ALA A 7 -7.68 -11.96 11.76
CA ALA A 7 -8.06 -10.85 10.88
C ALA A 7 -7.28 -9.57 11.14
N GLU A 8 -6.67 -9.43 12.32
CA GLU A 8 -5.85 -8.26 12.66
C GLU A 8 -4.62 -8.10 11.78
N GLY A 9 -3.92 -9.21 11.49
CA GLY A 9 -2.78 -9.20 10.57
C GLY A 9 -3.15 -8.63 9.20
N PRO A 10 -4.15 -9.21 8.50
CA PRO A 10 -4.64 -8.67 7.23
C PRO A 10 -5.04 -7.19 7.27
N ALA A 11 -5.71 -6.74 8.34
CA ALA A 11 -6.09 -5.34 8.51
C ALA A 11 -4.87 -4.41 8.58
N VAL A 12 -3.84 -4.79 9.35
CA VAL A 12 -2.59 -4.02 9.43
C VAL A 12 -1.79 -4.12 8.14
N GLY A 13 -1.81 -5.26 7.46
CA GLY A 13 -1.22 -5.44 6.13
C GLY A 13 -1.74 -4.43 5.12
N LEU A 14 -3.08 -4.34 5.00
CA LEU A 14 -3.76 -3.36 4.14
C LEU A 14 -3.47 -1.92 4.57
N SER A 15 -3.55 -1.64 5.88
CA SER A 15 -3.26 -0.31 6.43
C SER A 15 -1.83 0.13 6.11
N SER A 16 -0.86 -0.78 6.16
CA SER A 16 0.53 -0.45 5.83
C SER A 16 0.70 -0.08 4.35
N VAL A 17 -0.04 -0.73 3.44
CA VAL A 17 -0.04 -0.38 2.02
C VAL A 17 -0.73 0.96 1.79
N MET A 18 -1.84 1.24 2.47
CA MET A 18 -2.53 2.52 2.37
C MET A 18 -1.64 3.71 2.79
N LEU A 19 -0.80 3.54 3.80
CA LEU A 19 0.19 4.55 4.20
C LEU A 19 1.30 4.68 3.15
N GLN A 20 1.89 3.55 2.75
CA GLN A 20 3.08 3.55 1.91
C GLN A 20 2.82 3.83 0.43
N LEU A 21 1.64 3.54 -0.11
CA LEU A 21 1.38 3.64 -1.54
C LEU A 21 1.63 5.05 -2.12
N PRO A 22 1.01 6.13 -1.59
CA PRO A 22 1.27 7.48 -2.12
C PRO A 22 2.72 7.93 -1.87
N PHE A 23 3.28 7.60 -0.70
CA PHE A 23 4.69 7.83 -0.39
C PHE A 23 5.59 7.17 -1.43
N ARG A 24 5.26 5.94 -1.84
CA ARG A 24 6.11 5.18 -2.75
C ARG A 24 6.08 5.65 -4.18
N MET A 25 4.89 5.96 -4.69
CA MET A 25 4.71 6.52 -6.03
C MET A 25 5.42 7.87 -6.18
N LEU A 26 5.40 8.69 -5.12
CA LEU A 26 6.08 9.98 -5.13
C LEU A 26 7.59 9.81 -4.92
N GLY A 27 8.01 8.91 -4.04
CA GLY A 27 9.42 8.68 -3.73
C GLY A 27 10.23 8.18 -4.92
N THR A 28 9.68 7.28 -5.75
CA THR A 28 10.33 6.87 -7.00
C THR A 28 10.48 8.04 -7.97
N LYS A 29 9.45 8.90 -8.07
CA LYS A 29 9.47 10.07 -8.96
C LYS A 29 10.40 11.19 -8.46
N MET A 30 10.56 11.31 -7.14
CA MET A 30 11.45 12.27 -6.48
C MET A 30 12.84 11.68 -6.17
N LEU A 31 13.17 10.50 -6.72
CA LEU A 31 14.47 9.83 -6.58
C LEU A 31 14.92 9.57 -5.14
N TRP A 32 13.98 9.37 -4.22
CA TRP A 32 14.29 8.93 -2.86
C TRP A 32 14.85 7.50 -2.85
N TRP A 33 14.44 6.69 -3.82
CA TRP A 33 15.03 5.40 -4.13
C TRP A 33 14.74 5.02 -5.58
N THR A 34 15.48 4.03 -6.06
CA THR A 34 15.34 3.46 -7.41
C THR A 34 15.07 1.97 -7.35
N TRP A 35 14.44 1.43 -8.38
CA TRP A 35 14.21 -0.01 -8.50
C TRP A 35 15.11 -0.61 -9.58
N HIS A 36 15.55 -1.84 -9.36
CA HIS A 36 16.37 -2.57 -10.32
C HIS A 36 15.65 -2.70 -11.67
N ASP A 37 16.30 -2.30 -12.76
CA ASP A 37 15.65 -2.15 -14.07
C ASP A 37 15.10 -3.48 -14.63
N THR A 38 15.95 -4.50 -14.71
CA THR A 38 15.62 -5.76 -15.39
C THR A 38 15.18 -6.89 -14.48
N ASP A 39 14.89 -6.62 -13.21
CA ASP A 39 14.55 -7.70 -12.28
C ASP A 39 13.12 -8.20 -12.57
N PRO A 40 12.95 -9.49 -12.94
CA PRO A 40 11.65 -10.02 -13.32
C PRO A 40 10.62 -9.98 -12.21
N THR A 41 11.04 -9.99 -10.93
CA THR A 41 10.11 -9.98 -9.79
C THR A 41 9.47 -8.63 -9.54
N ILE A 42 10.11 -7.54 -9.98
CA ILE A 42 9.65 -6.16 -9.79
C ILE A 42 9.46 -5.41 -11.12
N ARG A 43 9.35 -6.17 -12.23
CA ARG A 43 9.22 -5.63 -13.57
C ARG A 43 7.89 -4.91 -13.79
N GLU A 44 6.81 -5.46 -13.25
CA GLU A 44 5.49 -4.87 -13.39
C GLU A 44 5.27 -3.80 -12.31
N ARG A 45 4.99 -2.57 -12.76
CA ARG A 45 4.99 -1.38 -11.91
C ARG A 45 3.77 -0.51 -12.18
N MET A 46 3.26 0.12 -11.14
CA MET A 46 2.31 1.22 -11.19
C MET A 46 3.03 2.50 -10.76
N PHE A 47 3.11 3.51 -11.64
CA PHE A 47 3.89 4.73 -11.40
C PHE A 47 5.33 4.45 -10.92
N TRP A 48 6.02 3.53 -11.60
CA TRP A 48 7.38 3.07 -11.26
C TRP A 48 7.49 2.35 -9.90
N THR A 49 6.38 2.09 -9.22
CA THR A 49 6.34 1.32 -7.97
C THR A 49 5.96 -0.13 -8.25
N PRO A 50 6.79 -1.12 -7.90
CA PRO A 50 6.50 -2.53 -8.18
C PRO A 50 5.30 -3.06 -7.41
N TRP A 51 4.42 -3.80 -8.10
CA TRP A 51 3.26 -4.46 -7.47
C TRP A 51 3.66 -5.50 -6.43
N SER A 52 4.67 -6.31 -6.73
CA SER A 52 5.24 -7.32 -5.83
C SER A 52 5.80 -6.70 -4.55
N SER A 53 6.31 -5.47 -4.59
CA SER A 53 6.76 -4.77 -3.39
C SER A 53 5.59 -4.48 -2.45
N LEU A 54 4.47 -3.96 -2.96
CA LEU A 54 3.27 -3.66 -2.17
C LEU A 54 2.67 -4.91 -1.54
N TYR A 55 2.64 -6.01 -2.31
CA TYR A 55 2.27 -7.32 -1.80
C TYR A 55 3.15 -7.70 -0.60
N PHE A 56 4.47 -7.66 -0.79
CA PHE A 56 5.44 -8.09 0.21
C PHE A 56 5.33 -7.28 1.51
N TYR A 57 5.16 -5.96 1.41
CA TYR A 57 4.92 -5.11 2.58
C TYR A 57 3.66 -5.50 3.35
N ALA A 58 2.52 -5.71 2.67
CA ALA A 58 1.31 -6.18 3.32
C ALA A 58 1.49 -7.54 4.01
N ALA A 59 2.16 -8.49 3.35
CA ALA A 59 2.44 -9.81 3.90
C ALA A 59 3.35 -9.76 5.13
N CYS A 60 4.40 -8.92 5.11
CA CYS A 60 5.29 -8.71 6.25
C CYS A 60 4.58 -8.01 7.42
N ALA A 61 3.78 -6.98 7.15
CA ALA A 61 3.01 -6.30 8.19
C ALA A 61 1.94 -7.20 8.83
N CYS A 62 1.27 -8.02 8.02
CA CYS A 62 0.37 -9.06 8.52
C CYS A 62 1.12 -10.06 9.42
N SER A 63 2.25 -10.58 8.93
CA SER A 63 3.10 -11.53 9.66
C SER A 63 3.62 -10.96 10.97
N PHE A 64 4.04 -9.70 10.98
CA PHE A 64 4.50 -9.00 12.18
C PHE A 64 3.43 -9.02 13.27
N VAL A 65 2.19 -8.66 12.95
CA VAL A 65 1.11 -8.63 13.94
C VAL A 65 0.78 -10.03 14.46
N TRP A 66 0.73 -11.03 13.57
CA TRP A 66 0.49 -12.41 13.98
C TRP A 66 1.58 -12.95 14.90
N ILE A 67 2.85 -12.73 14.57
CA ILE A 67 3.97 -13.18 15.40
C ILE A 67 4.01 -12.40 16.70
N LEU A 68 3.77 -11.09 16.68
CA LEU A 68 3.73 -10.28 17.88
C LEU A 68 2.66 -10.77 18.84
N ARG A 69 1.43 -11.00 18.34
CA ARG A 69 0.36 -11.56 19.16
C ARG A 69 0.70 -12.94 19.68
N PHE A 70 1.22 -13.81 18.82
CA PHE A 70 1.58 -15.18 19.20
C PHE A 70 2.66 -15.18 20.29
N THR A 71 3.74 -14.44 20.11
CA THR A 71 4.85 -14.37 21.06
C THR A 71 4.45 -13.70 22.36
N ARG A 72 3.63 -12.62 22.31
CA ARG A 72 3.10 -11.99 23.52
C ARG A 72 2.18 -12.93 24.30
N ASN A 73 1.29 -13.65 23.64
CA ASN A 73 0.41 -14.62 24.30
C ASN A 73 1.18 -15.78 24.94
N LEU A 74 2.36 -16.13 24.40
CA LEU A 74 3.21 -17.20 24.92
C LEU A 74 4.09 -16.75 26.09
N LEU A 75 4.65 -15.53 26.03
CA LEU A 75 5.72 -15.10 26.93
C LEU A 75 5.29 -14.05 27.96
N LEU A 76 4.21 -13.31 27.71
CA LEU A 76 3.75 -12.18 28.51
C LEU A 76 2.35 -12.40 29.05
N GLU A 77 2.11 -11.83 30.23
CA GLU A 77 0.78 -11.68 30.80
C GLU A 77 0.10 -10.42 30.23
N ARG A 78 -1.20 -10.24 30.50
CA ARG A 78 -1.97 -9.12 29.93
C ARG A 78 -1.52 -7.74 30.41
N GLU A 79 -0.87 -7.66 31.57
CA GLU A 79 -0.42 -6.40 32.17
C GLU A 79 1.08 -6.21 32.02
N TYR A 80 1.49 -4.96 31.78
CA TYR A 80 2.88 -4.59 31.60
C TYR A 80 3.61 -4.64 32.94
N ASP A 81 4.78 -5.28 32.95
CA ASP A 81 5.62 -5.38 34.13
C ASP A 81 7.09 -5.13 33.74
N TRP A 82 7.66 -4.02 34.24
CA TRP A 82 9.04 -3.62 33.99
C TRP A 82 10.05 -4.72 34.34
N THR A 83 9.73 -5.58 35.31
CA THR A 83 10.62 -6.70 35.70
C THR A 83 10.71 -7.77 34.61
N LYS A 84 9.74 -7.83 33.69
CA LYS A 84 9.67 -8.75 32.56
C LYS A 84 10.17 -8.10 31.26
N PHE A 85 10.87 -6.96 31.33
CA PHE A 85 11.44 -6.26 30.17
C PHE A 85 12.19 -7.19 29.21
N ILE A 86 12.98 -8.14 29.72
CA ILE A 86 13.71 -9.12 28.88
C ILE A 86 12.75 -9.94 28.02
N ARG A 87 11.59 -10.34 28.55
CA ARG A 87 10.58 -11.10 27.80
C ARG A 87 9.96 -10.23 26.72
N GLU A 88 9.68 -8.97 27.01
CA GLU A 88 9.16 -8.04 26.00
C GLU A 88 10.17 -7.76 24.89
N PHE A 89 11.44 -7.59 25.25
CA PHE A 89 12.53 -7.46 24.30
C PHE A 89 12.64 -8.70 23.42
N ILE A 90 12.55 -9.90 24.00
CA ILE A 90 12.52 -11.16 23.24
C ILE A 90 11.31 -11.21 22.31
N CYS A 91 10.11 -10.83 22.76
CA CYS A 91 8.93 -10.75 21.89
C CYS A 91 9.16 -9.81 20.71
N ALA A 92 9.65 -8.59 20.96
CA ALA A 92 9.91 -7.59 19.92
C ALA A 92 11.00 -8.08 18.95
N PHE A 93 12.08 -8.66 19.46
CA PHE A 93 13.18 -9.21 18.67
C PHE A 93 12.71 -10.37 17.78
N LEU A 94 12.02 -11.36 18.36
CA LEU A 94 11.46 -12.49 17.62
C LEU A 94 10.47 -12.02 16.56
N THR A 95 9.64 -11.03 16.88
CA THR A 95 8.70 -10.43 15.91
C THR A 95 9.46 -9.79 14.76
N GLY A 96 10.49 -8.98 15.05
CA GLY A 96 11.32 -8.35 14.03
C GLY A 96 11.97 -9.37 13.10
N VAL A 97 12.60 -10.42 13.64
CA VAL A 97 13.30 -11.44 12.85
C VAL A 97 12.34 -12.34 12.08
N LEU A 98 11.29 -12.86 12.73
CA LEU A 98 10.42 -13.88 12.13
C LEU A 98 9.37 -13.29 11.18
N SER A 99 9.03 -12.00 11.30
CA SER A 99 8.05 -11.35 10.41
C SER A 99 8.46 -11.38 8.94
N PHE A 100 9.75 -11.17 8.66
CA PHE A 100 10.32 -11.26 7.32
C PHE A 100 10.17 -12.68 6.75
N TRP A 101 10.53 -13.70 7.54
CA TRP A 101 10.46 -15.09 7.10
C TRP A 101 9.02 -15.54 6.85
N LEU A 102 8.10 -15.25 7.77
CA LEU A 102 6.69 -15.59 7.58
C LEU A 102 6.07 -14.80 6.41
N GLY A 103 6.43 -13.54 6.23
CA GLY A 103 6.02 -12.75 5.07
C GLY A 103 6.53 -13.34 3.76
N THR A 104 7.77 -13.81 3.74
CA THR A 104 8.38 -14.51 2.60
C THR A 104 7.70 -15.85 2.32
N VAL A 105 7.26 -16.59 3.35
CA VAL A 105 6.47 -17.82 3.18
C VAL A 105 5.08 -17.51 2.60
N GLN A 106 4.44 -16.41 3.01
CA GLN A 106 3.18 -15.99 2.39
C GLN A 106 3.38 -15.59 0.92
N PHE A 107 4.43 -14.85 0.60
CA PHE A 107 4.79 -14.47 -0.76
C PHE A 107 5.10 -15.71 -1.64
N SER A 108 6.13 -16.45 -1.26
CA SER A 108 6.16 -17.93 -1.18
C SER A 108 5.05 -18.70 -1.87
N LEU A 109 4.01 -18.94 -1.07
CA LEU A 109 2.93 -19.88 -1.34
C LEU A 109 1.82 -19.31 -2.21
N LEU A 110 1.66 -17.98 -2.23
CA LEU A 110 0.52 -17.34 -2.88
C LEU A 110 0.94 -16.59 -4.16
N TYR A 111 2.04 -15.86 -4.13
CA TYR A 111 2.51 -15.06 -5.26
C TYR A 111 3.18 -15.92 -6.33
N TYR A 112 4.21 -16.69 -5.98
CA TYR A 112 5.01 -17.41 -6.99
C TYR A 112 4.20 -18.44 -7.80
N PRO A 113 3.27 -19.22 -7.23
CA PRO A 113 2.46 -20.11 -8.06
C PRO A 113 1.62 -19.34 -9.09
N LEU A 114 1.00 -18.22 -8.71
CA LEU A 114 0.17 -17.42 -9.61
C LEU A 114 1.02 -16.71 -10.68
N HIS A 115 2.10 -16.05 -10.27
CA HIS A 115 2.94 -15.27 -11.17
C HIS A 115 3.90 -16.14 -11.99
N ASP A 116 4.67 -17.03 -11.36
CA ASP A 116 5.74 -17.74 -12.06
C ASP A 116 5.26 -19.01 -12.77
N PHE A 117 4.31 -19.75 -12.18
CA PHE A 117 3.78 -20.97 -12.79
C PHE A 117 2.61 -20.69 -13.74
N PHE A 118 1.61 -19.92 -13.29
CA PHE A 118 0.44 -19.58 -14.12
C PHE A 118 0.63 -18.34 -15.02
N LYS A 119 1.75 -17.61 -14.90
CA LYS A 119 2.04 -16.41 -15.70
C LYS A 119 0.96 -15.31 -15.57
N ILE A 120 0.34 -15.22 -14.39
CA ILE A 120 -0.63 -14.16 -14.08
C ILE A 120 0.13 -12.88 -13.76
N HIS A 121 -0.35 -11.75 -14.28
CA HIS A 121 0.22 -10.42 -14.00
C HIS A 121 0.31 -10.19 -12.47
N SER A 122 1.45 -9.66 -12.01
CA SER A 122 1.74 -9.24 -10.64
C SER A 122 0.67 -8.30 -10.09
N GLU A 123 0.16 -7.40 -10.94
CA GLU A 123 -0.96 -6.51 -10.61
C GLU A 123 -2.19 -7.30 -10.16
N ILE A 124 -2.66 -8.22 -11.01
CA ILE A 124 -3.85 -9.04 -10.74
C ILE A 124 -3.65 -9.88 -9.48
N THR A 125 -2.47 -10.48 -9.35
CA THR A 125 -2.09 -11.29 -8.18
C THR A 125 -2.15 -10.47 -6.89
N THR A 126 -1.66 -9.24 -6.92
CA THR A 126 -1.66 -8.32 -5.77
C THR A 126 -3.06 -7.83 -5.42
N ILE A 127 -3.88 -7.50 -6.43
CA ILE A 127 -5.27 -7.09 -6.22
C ILE A 127 -6.09 -8.24 -5.60
N ILE A 128 -5.92 -9.48 -6.08
CA ILE A 128 -6.59 -10.66 -5.50
C ILE A 128 -6.19 -10.84 -4.03
N PHE A 129 -4.90 -10.72 -3.72
CA PHE A 129 -4.41 -10.82 -2.35
C PHE A 129 -5.01 -9.75 -1.43
N PHE A 130 -5.03 -8.49 -1.87
CA PHE A 130 -5.66 -7.42 -1.10
C PHE A 130 -7.16 -7.61 -0.94
N ALA A 131 -7.85 -8.12 -1.98
CA ALA A 131 -9.27 -8.45 -1.91
C ALA A 131 -9.55 -9.59 -0.90
N ILE A 132 -8.70 -10.61 -0.84
CA ILE A 132 -8.78 -11.68 0.18
C ILE A 132 -8.59 -11.09 1.57
N TYR A 133 -7.57 -10.26 1.78
CA TYR A 133 -7.34 -9.59 3.06
C TYR A 133 -8.54 -8.72 3.48
N ALA A 134 -9.07 -7.92 2.55
CA ALA A 134 -10.22 -7.06 2.81
C ALA A 134 -11.47 -7.89 3.16
N SER A 135 -11.68 -9.01 2.45
CA SER A 135 -12.78 -9.94 2.71
C SER A 135 -12.66 -10.60 4.09
N LEU A 136 -11.46 -11.04 4.47
CA LEU A 136 -11.19 -11.61 5.80
C LEU A 136 -11.50 -10.60 6.91
N VAL A 137 -11.05 -9.36 6.76
CA VAL A 137 -11.33 -8.27 7.71
C VAL A 137 -12.83 -7.97 7.78
N PHE A 138 -13.50 -7.90 6.62
CA PHE A 138 -14.93 -7.63 6.56
C PHE A 138 -15.75 -8.75 7.21
N ILE A 139 -15.46 -10.02 6.90
CA ILE A 139 -16.11 -11.19 7.52
C ILE A 139 -15.90 -11.17 9.04
N ALA A 140 -14.69 -10.89 9.49
CA ALA A 140 -14.37 -10.80 10.91
C ALA A 140 -15.11 -9.68 11.63
N ASP A 141 -15.21 -8.49 11.02
CA ASP A 141 -15.94 -7.36 11.57
C ASP A 141 -17.45 -7.64 11.65
N ARG A 142 -18.01 -8.43 10.72
CA ARG A 142 -19.42 -8.85 10.74
C ARG A 142 -19.72 -9.98 11.72
N ASN A 143 -18.79 -10.92 11.90
CA ASN A 143 -18.96 -12.08 12.78
C ASN A 143 -18.54 -11.79 14.23
N ASN A 144 -18.30 -10.51 14.58
CA ASN A 144 -18.03 -10.12 15.96
C ASN A 144 -19.30 -10.28 16.81
N VAL A 145 -19.14 -10.72 18.06
CA VAL A 145 -20.17 -11.33 18.90
C VAL A 145 -21.17 -10.28 19.44
N ASP A 146 -21.93 -9.66 18.55
CA ASP A 146 -23.20 -9.00 18.85
C ASP A 146 -24.29 -9.64 17.97
N VAL A 147 -25.19 -10.37 18.63
CA VAL A 147 -26.05 -11.41 18.03
C VAL A 147 -27.36 -10.84 17.46
N GLU A 148 -27.63 -9.54 17.54
CA GLU A 148 -28.98 -9.01 17.29
C GLU A 148 -29.23 -8.37 15.92
N ALA A 149 -28.33 -8.52 14.93
CA ALA A 149 -28.49 -7.86 13.63
C ALA A 149 -29.25 -8.65 12.54
N ARG A 150 -29.79 -9.84 12.85
CA ARG A 150 -30.61 -10.60 11.89
C ARG A 150 -31.92 -11.06 12.51
N ASN A 151 -32.78 -10.10 12.86
CA ASN A 151 -34.21 -10.39 12.89
C ASN A 151 -34.69 -10.52 11.44
N GLU A 152 -34.89 -11.75 10.99
CA GLU A 152 -35.70 -12.05 9.80
C GLU A 152 -37.10 -11.51 10.07
N ARG A 153 -37.36 -10.26 9.68
CA ARG A 153 -38.71 -9.70 9.71
C ARG A 153 -39.49 -10.36 8.59
N GLU A 154 -40.59 -10.99 8.94
CA GLU A 154 -41.55 -11.55 7.99
C GLU A 154 -41.98 -10.45 7.00
N TYR A 155 -42.02 -10.79 5.70
CA TYR A 155 -42.27 -9.80 4.65
C TYR A 155 -43.71 -9.29 4.71
N ASP A 156 -43.87 -7.99 4.91
CA ASP A 156 -45.18 -7.34 4.97
C ASP A 156 -45.70 -7.06 3.55
N TRP A 157 -46.54 -7.98 3.05
CA TRP A 157 -47.15 -7.95 1.72
C TRP A 157 -47.93 -6.66 1.40
N THR A 158 -48.35 -5.89 2.42
CA THR A 158 -49.01 -4.59 2.19
C THR A 158 -48.06 -3.55 1.58
N LYS A 159 -46.75 -3.73 1.73
CA LYS A 159 -45.70 -2.85 1.18
C LYS A 159 -45.28 -3.23 -0.24
N PHE A 160 -45.77 -4.34 -0.78
CA PHE A 160 -45.36 -4.87 -2.08
C PHE A 160 -45.48 -3.85 -3.23
N ILE A 161 -46.61 -3.15 -3.35
CA ILE A 161 -46.83 -2.17 -4.42
C ILE A 161 -45.82 -1.02 -4.32
N ARG A 162 -45.56 -0.54 -3.09
CA ARG A 162 -44.59 0.53 -2.86
C ARG A 162 -43.17 0.07 -3.21
N GLU A 163 -42.78 -1.12 -2.79
CA GLU A 163 -41.46 -1.67 -3.10
C GLU A 163 -41.28 -1.97 -4.58
N PHE A 164 -42.33 -2.46 -5.25
CA PHE A 164 -42.34 -2.66 -6.69
C PHE A 164 -42.14 -1.33 -7.44
N ILE A 165 -42.88 -0.27 -7.06
CA ILE A 165 -42.70 1.06 -7.65
C ILE A 165 -41.29 1.59 -7.37
N CYS A 166 -40.77 1.45 -6.15
CA CYS A 166 -39.41 1.87 -5.81
C CYS A 166 -38.35 1.11 -6.63
N ALA A 167 -38.47 -0.21 -6.76
CA ALA A 167 -37.55 -1.04 -7.54
C ALA A 167 -37.62 -0.69 -9.04
N PHE A 168 -38.83 -0.47 -9.56
CA PHE A 168 -39.05 -0.04 -10.94
C PHE A 168 -38.43 1.33 -11.21
N LEU A 169 -38.73 2.33 -10.38
CA LEU A 169 -38.14 3.67 -10.49
C LEU A 169 -36.62 3.64 -10.35
N THR A 170 -36.09 2.83 -9.42
CA THR A 170 -34.64 2.63 -9.27
C THR A 170 -34.04 2.03 -10.55
N GLY A 171 -34.67 1.02 -11.13
CA GLY A 171 -34.23 0.42 -12.39
C GLY A 171 -34.20 1.43 -13.54
N VAL A 172 -35.27 2.20 -13.72
CA VAL A 172 -35.39 3.19 -14.80
C VAL A 172 -34.43 4.37 -14.62
N LEU A 173 -34.30 4.88 -13.39
CA LEU A 173 -33.47 6.07 -13.10
C LEU A 173 -31.99 5.74 -12.91
N SER A 174 -31.63 4.48 -12.63
CA SER A 174 -30.23 4.07 -12.42
C SER A 174 -29.33 4.37 -13.62
N PHE A 175 -29.83 4.16 -14.84
CA PHE A 175 -29.09 4.44 -16.07
C PHE A 175 -28.77 5.93 -16.22
N TRP A 176 -29.76 6.80 -15.99
CA TRP A 176 -29.58 8.26 -16.09
C TRP A 176 -28.65 8.78 -15.00
N LEU A 177 -28.80 8.30 -13.77
CA LEU A 177 -27.92 8.65 -12.67
C LEU A 177 -26.48 8.19 -12.94
N GLY A 178 -26.30 6.96 -13.43
CA GLY A 178 -25.00 6.43 -13.83
C GLY A 178 -24.36 7.24 -14.95
N THR A 179 -25.14 7.68 -15.94
CA THR A 179 -24.67 8.56 -17.02
C THR A 179 -24.21 9.91 -16.49
N VAL A 180 -24.95 10.51 -15.55
CA VAL A 180 -24.54 11.76 -14.89
C VAL A 180 -23.26 11.58 -14.08
N GLN A 181 -23.16 10.50 -13.30
CA GLN A 181 -21.96 10.18 -12.52
C GLN A 181 -20.74 9.97 -13.40
N PHE A 182 -20.88 9.17 -14.47
CA PHE A 182 -19.82 8.98 -15.46
C PHE A 182 -19.43 10.30 -16.11
N SER A 183 -20.41 11.11 -16.52
CA SER A 183 -20.13 12.38 -17.20
C SER A 183 -19.40 13.39 -16.31
N LEU A 184 -19.73 13.44 -15.00
CA LEU A 184 -19.13 14.37 -14.06
C LEU A 184 -17.77 13.92 -13.53
N LEU A 185 -17.55 12.61 -13.37
CA LEU A 185 -16.31 12.09 -12.79
C LEU A 185 -15.29 11.66 -13.84
N TYR A 186 -15.74 11.05 -14.94
CA TYR A 186 -14.86 10.51 -15.97
C TYR A 186 -14.41 11.57 -16.98
N TYR A 187 -15.34 12.27 -17.64
CA TYR A 187 -14.97 13.20 -18.73
C TYR A 187 -14.02 14.32 -18.29
N PRO A 188 -14.20 15.00 -17.12
CA PRO A 188 -13.25 16.00 -16.67
C PRO A 188 -11.82 15.44 -16.52
N LEU A 189 -11.69 14.28 -15.87
CA LEU A 189 -10.39 13.67 -15.61
C LEU A 189 -9.74 13.11 -16.88
N HIS A 190 -10.49 12.35 -17.67
CA HIS A 190 -9.97 11.69 -18.86
C HIS A 190 -9.79 12.66 -20.04
N ASP A 191 -10.81 13.46 -20.37
CA ASP A 191 -10.79 14.24 -21.62
C ASP A 191 -10.05 15.57 -21.47
N PHE A 192 -10.18 16.25 -20.33
CA PHE A 192 -9.46 17.51 -20.09
C PHE A 192 -8.06 17.29 -19.53
N PHE A 193 -7.93 16.49 -18.47
CA PHE A 193 -6.64 16.25 -17.82
C PHE A 193 -5.83 15.09 -18.41
N LYS A 194 -6.36 14.36 -19.41
CA LYS A 194 -5.67 13.25 -20.09
C LYS A 194 -5.21 12.15 -19.12
N ILE A 195 -5.98 11.94 -18.05
CA ILE A 195 -5.71 10.90 -17.05
C ILE A 195 -6.12 9.55 -17.61
N HIS A 196 -5.28 8.53 -17.41
CA HIS A 196 -5.57 7.17 -17.88
C HIS A 196 -6.93 6.65 -17.35
N SER A 197 -7.71 6.03 -18.24
CA SER A 197 -9.05 5.50 -17.93
C SER A 197 -9.05 4.53 -16.74
N GLU A 198 -8.02 3.71 -16.64
CA GLU A 198 -7.86 2.76 -15.54
C GLU A 198 -7.84 3.46 -14.18
N ILE A 199 -7.07 4.55 -14.05
CA ILE A 199 -6.96 5.33 -12.81
C ILE A 199 -8.32 5.93 -12.45
N THR A 200 -9.01 6.54 -13.41
CA THR A 200 -10.34 7.12 -13.16
C THR A 200 -11.35 6.06 -12.70
N THR A 201 -11.26 4.85 -13.26
CA THR A 201 -12.13 3.72 -12.90
C THR A 201 -11.83 3.19 -11.50
N ILE A 202 -10.54 3.06 -11.13
CA ILE A 202 -10.12 2.64 -9.79
C ILE A 202 -10.57 3.66 -8.74
N ILE A 203 -10.38 4.97 -9.01
CA ILE A 203 -10.83 6.05 -8.11
C ILE A 203 -12.34 5.99 -7.94
N PHE A 204 -13.09 5.79 -9.03
CA PHE A 204 -14.54 5.64 -8.98
C PHE A 204 -14.94 4.48 -8.06
N PHE A 205 -14.42 3.27 -8.26
CA PHE A 205 -14.74 2.13 -7.39
C PHE A 205 -14.34 2.36 -5.92
N ALA A 206 -13.19 3.01 -5.68
CA ALA A 206 -12.75 3.33 -4.34
C ALA A 206 -13.66 4.36 -3.65
N ILE A 207 -14.23 5.31 -4.38
CA ILE A 207 -15.27 6.23 -3.86
C ILE A 207 -16.53 5.46 -3.47
N TYR A 208 -17.03 4.54 -4.30
CA TYR A 208 -18.19 3.72 -3.92
C TYR A 208 -17.92 2.87 -2.69
N ALA A 209 -16.76 2.21 -2.63
CA ALA A 209 -16.36 1.43 -1.46
C ALA A 209 -16.32 2.31 -0.20
N SER A 210 -15.77 3.53 -0.32
CA SER A 210 -15.73 4.50 0.78
C SER A 210 -17.13 4.93 1.21
N LEU A 211 -18.03 5.26 0.28
CA LEU A 211 -19.40 5.65 0.56
C LEU A 211 -20.18 4.55 1.28
N VAL A 212 -20.05 3.31 0.82
CA VAL A 212 -20.65 2.13 1.48
C VAL A 212 -20.09 1.98 2.89
N PHE A 213 -18.77 2.13 3.06
CA PHE A 213 -18.13 2.02 4.37
C PHE A 213 -18.56 3.14 5.33
N ILE A 214 -18.65 4.38 4.86
CA ILE A 214 -19.15 5.54 5.62
C ILE A 214 -20.61 5.30 6.04
N ALA A 215 -21.45 4.85 5.13
CA ALA A 215 -22.86 4.58 5.42
C ALA A 215 -23.02 3.45 6.45
N ASP A 216 -22.23 2.39 6.32
CA ASP A 216 -22.18 1.28 7.28
C ASP A 216 -21.78 1.75 8.70
N ARG A 217 -20.78 2.64 8.80
CA ARG A 217 -20.26 3.12 10.08
C ARG A 217 -21.12 4.19 10.74
N ASN A 218 -21.96 4.89 9.98
CA ASN A 218 -22.87 5.93 10.48
C ASN A 218 -24.33 5.46 10.60
N ASN A 219 -24.60 4.16 10.49
CA ASN A 219 -25.97 3.65 10.59
C ASN A 219 -26.55 3.84 12.00
N VAL A 220 -27.74 4.45 12.07
CA VAL A 220 -28.43 4.85 13.31
C VAL A 220 -29.04 3.66 14.05
N ASP A 221 -29.38 2.58 13.33
CA ASP A 221 -30.23 1.49 13.81
C ASP A 221 -29.45 0.32 14.45
N VAL A 222 -28.15 0.51 14.68
CA VAL A 222 -27.33 -0.45 15.41
C VAL A 222 -26.84 0.25 16.67
N GLU A 223 -27.10 -0.33 17.85
CA GLU A 223 -26.35 0.03 19.07
C GLU A 223 -24.82 -0.07 18.86
N ALA A 224 -24.41 -0.71 17.77
CA ALA A 224 -23.05 -0.77 17.30
C ALA A 224 -22.52 0.63 16.96
N ARG A 225 -21.51 0.99 17.77
CA ARG A 225 -20.43 1.94 17.47
C ARG A 225 -20.72 3.39 17.88
N ASN A 226 -21.15 3.56 19.12
CA ASN A 226 -21.03 4.84 19.84
C ASN A 226 -19.55 5.22 20.04
N GLY A 227 -18.87 5.63 18.97
CA GLY A 227 -17.48 6.09 18.97
C GLY A 227 -17.40 7.61 19.16
N THR A 228 -16.25 8.08 19.64
CA THR A 228 -15.97 9.53 19.70
C THR A 228 -15.90 10.08 18.27
N ARG A 229 -16.91 10.85 17.87
CA ARG A 229 -17.01 11.48 16.55
C ARG A 229 -15.81 12.37 16.19
N TYR A 230 -15.09 12.84 17.20
CA TYR A 230 -13.82 13.53 17.03
C TYR A 230 -12.69 12.64 17.56
N TRP A 231 -11.91 12.10 16.63
CA TRP A 231 -10.66 11.39 16.92
C TRP A 231 -9.50 12.26 16.44
N PHE A 232 -8.74 12.80 17.38
CA PHE A 232 -7.48 13.49 17.10
C PHE A 232 -6.44 13.07 18.15
N ASP A 233 -5.81 11.92 17.94
CA ASP A 233 -4.65 11.46 18.69
C ASP A 233 -3.34 11.69 17.90
N GLU A 234 -2.20 11.38 18.52
CA GLU A 234 -0.87 11.55 17.92
C GLU A 234 -0.74 10.82 16.58
N LEU A 235 -1.38 9.66 16.46
CA LEU A 235 -1.37 8.84 15.26
C LEU A 235 -2.17 9.48 14.12
N SER A 236 -3.39 9.95 14.41
CA SER A 236 -4.22 10.67 13.45
C SER A 236 -3.52 11.95 12.94
N CYS A 237 -2.79 12.63 13.84
CA CYS A 237 -1.98 13.79 13.50
C CYS A 237 -0.83 13.41 12.56
N ALA A 238 -0.11 12.32 12.86
CA ALA A 238 0.97 11.81 12.00
C ALA A 238 0.48 11.47 10.59
N ILE A 239 -0.64 10.74 10.47
CA ILE A 239 -1.24 10.39 9.17
C ILE A 239 -1.66 11.66 8.41
N ALA A 240 -2.31 12.60 9.10
CA ALA A 240 -2.74 13.86 8.48
C ALA A 240 -1.54 14.67 7.96
N LEU A 241 -0.48 14.79 8.76
CA LEU A 241 0.74 15.48 8.36
C LEU A 241 1.42 14.80 7.17
N GLU A 242 1.54 13.47 7.19
CA GLU A 242 2.11 12.70 6.09
C GLU A 242 1.33 12.92 4.78
N TYR A 243 0.01 12.75 4.82
CA TYR A 243 -0.82 12.90 3.62
C TYR A 243 -0.89 14.33 3.11
N ILE A 244 -1.00 15.32 3.99
CA ILE A 244 -0.94 16.74 3.60
C ILE A 244 0.43 17.03 2.97
N PHE A 245 1.52 16.56 3.57
CA PHE A 245 2.87 16.72 3.03
C PHE A 245 2.97 16.13 1.61
N LEU A 246 2.51 14.90 1.39
CA LEU A 246 2.54 14.26 0.06
C LEU A 246 1.67 15.00 -0.96
N MET A 247 0.48 15.45 -0.56
CA MET A 247 -0.44 16.22 -1.42
C MET A 247 0.14 17.59 -1.82
N VAL A 248 0.85 18.26 -0.91
CA VAL A 248 1.54 19.53 -1.22
C VAL A 248 2.76 19.27 -2.08
N LEU A 249 3.55 18.24 -1.74
CA LEU A 249 4.81 17.92 -2.41
C LEU A 249 4.60 17.61 -3.90
N VAL A 250 3.58 16.83 -4.28
CA VAL A 250 3.30 16.51 -5.69
C VAL A 250 2.94 17.74 -6.54
N VAL A 251 2.42 18.80 -5.91
CA VAL A 251 2.06 20.06 -6.60
C VAL A 251 3.26 20.99 -6.70
N VAL A 252 4.03 21.12 -5.60
CA VAL A 252 5.08 22.14 -5.48
C VAL A 252 6.43 21.65 -6.01
N ALA A 253 6.77 20.37 -5.83
CA ALA A 253 8.07 19.87 -6.24
C ALA A 253 8.15 19.64 -7.75
N ASP A 254 9.31 19.98 -8.30
CA ASP A 254 9.65 19.72 -9.69
C ASP A 254 10.73 18.64 -9.75
N PRO A 255 10.39 17.41 -10.19
CA PRO A 255 11.35 16.32 -10.24
C PRO A 255 12.52 16.59 -11.19
N LEU A 256 12.37 17.52 -12.16
CA LEU A 256 13.45 17.90 -13.07
C LEU A 256 14.63 18.56 -12.32
N ASN A 257 14.37 19.21 -11.19
CA ASN A 257 15.39 19.89 -10.38
C ASN A 257 16.02 18.97 -9.32
N ILE A 258 15.67 17.68 -9.31
CA ILE A 258 16.16 16.73 -8.31
C ILE A 258 17.34 15.94 -8.88
N VAL A 259 18.44 15.95 -8.14
CA VAL A 259 19.63 15.14 -8.41
C VAL A 259 19.87 14.25 -7.20
N SER A 260 20.00 12.95 -7.43
CA SER A 260 20.30 11.96 -6.39
C SER A 260 21.71 11.43 -6.62
N GLU A 261 22.64 11.87 -5.77
CA GLU A 261 24.04 11.41 -5.76
C GLU A 261 24.22 10.42 -4.63
N GLY A 262 24.66 9.20 -4.95
CA GLY A 262 24.76 8.14 -3.96
C GLY A 262 25.09 6.79 -4.56
N ILE A 263 24.89 5.75 -3.77
CA ILE A 263 25.06 4.35 -4.19
C ILE A 263 23.80 3.91 -4.93
N HIS A 264 23.95 3.57 -6.21
CA HIS A 264 22.88 3.11 -7.08
C HIS A 264 23.21 1.72 -7.66
N GLN A 265 22.32 1.17 -8.49
CA GLN A 265 22.61 -0.05 -9.24
C GLN A 265 23.92 0.14 -10.04
N PRO A 266 24.95 -0.71 -9.88
CA PRO A 266 26.26 -0.45 -10.48
C PRO A 266 26.19 -0.37 -12.01
N ILE A 267 26.82 0.64 -12.61
CA ILE A 267 26.99 0.74 -14.06
C ILE A 267 28.16 -0.14 -14.49
N GLY A 268 27.96 -0.98 -15.51
CA GLY A 268 28.88 -2.02 -15.93
C GLY A 268 28.53 -2.63 -17.29
N PRO A 269 29.18 -3.74 -17.68
CA PRO A 269 28.90 -4.43 -18.93
C PRO A 269 27.44 -4.90 -19.04
N CYS A 270 26.68 -4.36 -20.00
CA CYS A 270 25.23 -4.61 -20.18
C CYS A 270 24.81 -6.06 -20.46
N LYS A 271 25.74 -6.98 -20.71
CA LYS A 271 25.43 -8.38 -21.09
C LYS A 271 25.71 -9.38 -19.98
N GLU A 272 26.19 -8.91 -18.83
CA GLU A 272 26.43 -9.78 -17.68
C GLU A 272 25.12 -10.01 -16.92
N MET A 273 24.72 -11.27 -16.88
CA MET A 273 23.52 -11.72 -16.16
C MET A 273 23.92 -12.30 -14.82
N GLU A 274 23.10 -12.06 -13.80
CA GLU A 274 23.18 -12.73 -12.51
C GLU A 274 21.93 -13.56 -12.24
N SER A 275 22.16 -14.73 -11.65
CA SER A 275 21.11 -15.65 -11.25
C SER A 275 20.55 -15.26 -9.89
N ILE A 276 19.26 -14.99 -9.83
CA ILE A 276 18.51 -14.80 -8.59
C ILE A 276 17.84 -16.12 -8.23
N HIS A 277 18.14 -16.61 -7.04
CA HIS A 277 17.44 -17.75 -6.49
C HIS A 277 16.20 -17.28 -5.75
N THR A 278 15.03 -17.66 -6.25
CA THR A 278 13.78 -17.47 -5.51
C THR A 278 13.69 -18.50 -4.38
N PRO A 279 13.02 -18.20 -3.26
CA PRO A 279 12.77 -19.19 -2.20
C PRO A 279 11.98 -20.42 -2.68
N ALA A 280 11.26 -20.31 -3.80
CA ALA A 280 10.57 -21.42 -4.46
C ALA A 280 11.50 -22.36 -5.25
N GLY A 281 12.81 -22.08 -5.27
CA GLY A 281 13.81 -22.87 -6.00
C GLY A 281 13.90 -22.55 -7.50
N LEU A 282 13.15 -21.56 -7.99
CA LEU A 282 13.26 -21.09 -9.38
C LEU A 282 14.48 -20.19 -9.52
N ILE A 283 15.26 -20.43 -10.58
CA ILE A 283 16.40 -19.60 -10.96
C ILE A 283 15.91 -18.58 -11.99
N LEU A 284 15.81 -17.33 -11.57
CA LEU A 284 15.53 -16.20 -12.44
C LEU A 284 16.85 -15.53 -12.84
N GLN A 285 16.85 -14.82 -13.97
CA GLN A 285 18.03 -14.12 -14.47
C GLN A 285 17.69 -12.62 -14.57
N ARG A 286 18.59 -11.76 -14.08
CA ARG A 286 18.53 -10.30 -14.29
C ARG A 286 19.90 -9.79 -14.73
N GLU A 287 19.96 -8.62 -15.35
CA GLU A 287 21.23 -7.95 -15.64
C GLU A 287 21.89 -7.55 -14.32
N LYS A 288 23.17 -7.88 -14.16
CA LYS A 288 23.94 -7.54 -12.96
C LYS A 288 24.19 -6.04 -12.83
N PHE A 289 24.31 -5.38 -13.98
CA PHE A 289 24.69 -3.97 -14.09
C PHE A 289 23.60 -3.17 -14.79
N LEU A 290 23.49 -1.89 -14.42
CA LEU A 290 22.64 -0.95 -15.13
C LEU A 290 23.24 -0.66 -16.51
N CYS A 291 22.53 -1.02 -17.57
CA CYS A 291 22.91 -0.65 -18.91
C CYS A 291 22.53 0.81 -19.22
N ALA A 292 23.38 1.77 -18.85
CA ALA A 292 23.10 3.21 -19.02
C ALA A 292 22.73 3.63 -20.46
N LYS A 293 23.19 2.90 -21.49
CA LYS A 293 22.84 3.15 -22.91
C LYS A 293 21.48 2.61 -23.33
N LYS A 294 20.91 1.67 -22.57
CA LYS A 294 19.67 0.95 -22.90
C LYS A 294 18.62 1.05 -21.79
N TYR A 295 18.81 1.97 -20.86
CA TYR A 295 17.84 2.25 -19.81
C TYR A 295 16.54 2.80 -20.42
N ASN A 296 15.41 2.19 -20.08
CA ASN A 296 14.11 2.47 -20.72
C ASN A 296 13.06 3.06 -19.76
N GLU A 297 13.32 3.02 -18.46
CA GLU A 297 12.45 3.62 -17.47
C GLU A 297 12.56 5.15 -17.56
N LYS A 298 11.45 5.85 -17.32
CA LYS A 298 11.32 7.28 -17.62
C LYS A 298 11.17 8.13 -16.36
N TYR A 299 11.73 7.70 -15.24
CA TYR A 299 11.70 8.46 -13.99
C TYR A 299 13.03 9.13 -13.66
N PHE A 300 14.17 8.59 -14.12
CA PHE A 300 15.46 9.29 -14.14
C PHE A 300 16.18 9.13 -15.47
N ASP A 301 17.16 9.99 -15.70
CA ASP A 301 18.19 9.84 -16.72
C ASP A 301 19.52 10.47 -16.23
N PHE A 302 20.42 10.81 -17.14
CA PHE A 302 21.70 11.43 -16.82
C PHE A 302 21.88 12.84 -17.42
N HIS A 303 20.80 13.57 -17.70
CA HIS A 303 20.89 14.88 -18.37
C HIS A 303 21.64 15.95 -17.56
N CYS A 304 21.67 15.84 -16.24
CA CYS A 304 22.38 16.75 -15.33
C CYS A 304 23.88 16.46 -15.23
N ILE A 305 24.37 15.37 -15.83
CA ILE A 305 25.79 15.01 -15.81
C ILE A 305 26.49 15.52 -17.06
N PRO A 306 27.70 16.11 -16.93
CA PRO A 306 28.50 16.50 -18.08
C PRO A 306 28.80 15.29 -18.98
N ASN A 307 28.43 15.37 -20.26
CA ASN A 307 28.53 14.27 -21.25
C ASN A 307 27.51 13.13 -21.07
N GLY A 308 26.48 13.31 -20.25
CA GLY A 308 25.42 12.34 -20.04
C GLY A 308 25.86 11.20 -19.14
N ILE A 309 26.37 10.11 -19.70
CA ILE A 309 26.62 8.89 -18.91
C ILE A 309 27.85 9.07 -17.99
N PRO A 310 27.75 8.73 -16.69
CA PRO A 310 28.90 8.67 -15.79
C PRO A 310 30.06 7.87 -16.37
N GLN A 311 31.28 8.43 -16.33
CA GLN A 311 32.46 7.76 -16.86
C GLN A 311 32.94 6.68 -15.88
N GLN A 312 33.03 5.45 -16.37
CA GLN A 312 33.63 4.35 -15.63
C GLN A 312 35.16 4.47 -15.66
N GLN A 313 35.80 4.11 -14.54
CA GLN A 313 37.26 4.09 -14.45
C GLN A 313 37.82 2.81 -15.09
N ASP A 314 38.91 2.95 -15.84
CA ASP A 314 39.68 1.81 -16.36
C ASP A 314 40.66 1.35 -15.28
N ASP A 315 40.75 0.04 -15.05
CA ASP A 315 41.71 -0.57 -14.12
C ASP A 315 43.16 -0.59 -14.66
N GLY A 316 43.39 -0.02 -15.85
CA GLY A 316 44.68 0.00 -16.53
C GLY A 316 44.97 -1.27 -17.32
N THR A 317 44.04 -2.24 -17.31
CA THR A 317 44.08 -3.46 -18.14
C THR A 317 43.12 -3.38 -19.34
N GLY A 318 42.41 -2.26 -19.50
CA GLY A 318 41.37 -2.08 -20.51
C GLY A 318 40.01 -2.61 -20.05
N ARG A 319 39.83 -2.91 -18.76
CA ARG A 319 38.56 -3.32 -18.17
C ARG A 319 37.96 -2.16 -17.37
N LEU A 320 36.73 -1.82 -17.72
CA LEU A 320 35.95 -0.81 -17.01
C LEU A 320 35.46 -1.38 -15.68
N LEU A 321 35.84 -0.72 -14.58
CA LEU A 321 35.37 -1.06 -13.25
C LEU A 321 33.87 -0.70 -13.11
N PRO A 322 33.09 -1.52 -12.38
CA PRO A 322 31.72 -1.16 -12.04
C PRO A 322 31.69 0.14 -11.25
N LEU A 323 30.82 1.06 -11.67
CA LEU A 323 30.62 2.34 -10.99
C LEU A 323 29.37 2.26 -10.12
N GLU A 324 29.53 2.20 -8.80
CA GLU A 324 28.42 2.07 -7.84
C GLU A 324 27.94 3.44 -7.33
N TYR A 325 28.84 4.40 -7.20
CA TYR A 325 28.55 5.74 -6.71
C TYR A 325 28.50 6.74 -7.87
N TYR A 326 27.32 7.25 -8.19
CA TYR A 326 27.12 8.22 -9.27
C TYR A 326 25.88 9.07 -9.04
N ALA A 327 25.73 10.14 -9.82
CA ALA A 327 24.53 10.97 -9.79
C ALA A 327 23.48 10.47 -10.80
N ILE A 328 22.21 10.59 -10.45
CA ILE A 328 21.08 10.41 -11.38
C ILE A 328 20.18 11.64 -11.32
N CYS A 329 19.52 11.93 -12.43
CA CYS A 329 18.79 13.17 -12.65
C CYS A 329 17.31 12.86 -12.81
N GLY A 330 16.45 13.53 -12.05
CA GLY A 330 15.01 13.33 -12.12
C GLY A 330 14.45 13.85 -13.43
N THR A 331 13.44 13.18 -13.96
CA THR A 331 12.77 13.61 -15.20
C THR A 331 11.46 14.31 -14.88
N ASP A 332 10.97 15.17 -15.77
CA ASP A 332 9.67 15.83 -15.58
C ASP A 332 8.49 14.84 -15.61
N PHE A 333 7.34 15.24 -15.06
CA PHE A 333 6.11 14.46 -15.15
C PHE A 333 5.61 14.41 -16.58
N LYS A 334 5.37 13.19 -17.10
CA LYS A 334 4.67 13.02 -18.39
C LYS A 334 3.27 13.65 -18.37
N ASN A 335 2.55 13.44 -17.26
CA ASN A 335 1.28 14.10 -16.97
C ASN A 335 1.23 14.42 -15.47
N ARG A 336 1.53 15.67 -15.11
CA ARG A 336 1.51 16.10 -13.70
C ARG A 336 0.11 15.98 -13.09
N ALA A 337 -0.94 16.29 -13.85
CA ALA A 337 -2.32 16.22 -13.36
C ALA A 337 -2.72 14.78 -12.99
N GLU A 338 -2.22 13.78 -13.73
CA GLU A 338 -2.41 12.37 -13.39
C GLU A 338 -1.77 12.00 -12.05
N TYR A 339 -0.51 12.40 -11.84
CA TYR A 339 0.19 12.19 -10.56
C TYR A 339 -0.49 12.93 -9.39
N THR A 340 -0.88 14.19 -9.59
CA THR A 340 -1.62 14.93 -8.56
C THR A 340 -2.93 14.25 -8.23
N THR A 341 -3.69 13.80 -9.24
CA THR A 341 -4.99 13.16 -9.05
C THR A 341 -4.87 11.83 -8.30
N ILE A 342 -3.93 10.96 -8.68
CA ILE A 342 -3.75 9.67 -7.99
C ILE A 342 -3.30 9.87 -6.54
N ILE A 343 -2.33 10.76 -6.28
CA ILE A 343 -1.81 11.00 -4.92
C ILE A 343 -2.90 11.60 -4.03
N TRP A 344 -3.60 12.63 -4.52
CA TRP A 344 -4.70 13.25 -3.77
C TRP A 344 -5.83 12.27 -3.51
N SER A 345 -6.23 11.48 -4.52
CA SER A 345 -7.29 10.48 -4.36
C SER A 345 -6.91 9.42 -3.35
N CYS A 346 -5.69 8.86 -3.42
CA CYS A 346 -5.17 7.91 -2.44
C CYS A 346 -5.19 8.51 -1.03
N CYS A 347 -4.59 9.68 -0.83
CA CYS A 347 -4.53 10.34 0.48
C CYS A 347 -5.92 10.60 1.07
N ILE A 348 -6.86 11.15 0.29
CA ILE A 348 -8.22 11.48 0.77
C ILE A 348 -9.02 10.21 1.08
N ILE A 349 -8.99 9.22 0.17
CA ILE A 349 -9.73 7.97 0.34
C ILE A 349 -9.17 7.20 1.54
N PHE A 350 -7.85 7.05 1.63
CA PHE A 350 -7.22 6.33 2.74
C PHE A 350 -7.39 7.05 4.08
N ALA A 351 -7.29 8.38 4.12
CA ALA A 351 -7.63 9.17 5.31
C ALA A 351 -9.08 8.93 5.74
N THR A 352 -10.01 8.87 4.79
CA THR A 352 -11.42 8.57 5.06
C THR A 352 -11.57 7.17 5.65
N PHE A 353 -10.92 6.15 5.08
CA PHE A 353 -10.91 4.80 5.66
C PHE A 353 -10.34 4.78 7.07
N PHE A 354 -9.19 5.43 7.32
CA PHE A 354 -8.60 5.50 8.66
C PHE A 354 -9.52 6.20 9.65
N TYR A 355 -10.13 7.32 9.26
CA TYR A 355 -11.10 8.03 10.09
C TYR A 355 -12.31 7.14 10.45
N GLN A 356 -12.88 6.43 9.46
CA GLN A 356 -14.00 5.51 9.71
C GLN A 356 -13.58 4.30 10.59
N MET A 357 -12.35 3.81 10.43
CA MET A 357 -11.79 2.71 11.23
C MET A 357 -11.45 3.10 12.66
N ALA A 358 -11.07 4.35 12.91
CA ALA A 358 -10.59 4.81 14.22
C ALA A 358 -11.65 5.60 14.99
N ALA A 359 -12.28 6.61 14.37
CA ALA A 359 -13.27 7.47 15.02
C ALA A 359 -14.66 6.82 15.10
N CYS A 360 -15.05 6.10 14.03
CA CYS A 360 -16.42 5.58 13.88
C CYS A 360 -16.55 4.09 14.21
N SER A 361 -15.51 3.44 14.72
CA SER A 361 -15.51 2.00 15.01
C SER A 361 -15.62 1.69 16.50
N GLY A 362 -16.58 2.31 17.19
CA GLY A 362 -16.97 2.02 18.58
C GLY A 362 -15.85 2.20 19.63
N PRO A 363 -16.17 2.06 20.92
CA PRO A 363 -15.18 2.22 21.98
C PRO A 363 -14.19 1.06 21.99
N THR A 364 -12.90 1.39 21.90
CA THR A 364 -11.81 0.47 22.18
C THR A 364 -11.83 0.12 23.68
N PRO A 365 -11.64 -1.15 24.07
CA PRO A 365 -11.42 -1.47 25.47
C PRO A 365 -10.17 -0.71 25.96
N VAL A 366 -10.22 -0.22 27.19
CA VAL A 366 -9.08 0.42 27.84
C VAL A 366 -8.00 -0.65 28.02
N ASP A 367 -7.03 -0.67 27.13
CA ASP A 367 -5.85 -1.52 27.28
C ASP A 367 -4.98 -0.88 28.38
N PRO A 368 -4.68 -1.56 29.50
CA PRO A 368 -3.87 -1.00 30.59
C PRO A 368 -2.45 -0.64 30.14
N ILE A 369 -2.04 -1.15 28.98
CA ILE A 369 -0.80 -0.83 28.31
C ILE A 369 -1.16 -0.08 27.03
N LYS A 370 -0.93 1.24 26.98
CA LYS A 370 -0.92 2.02 25.74
C LYS A 370 0.26 1.55 24.86
N VAL A 371 0.23 0.33 24.34
CA VAL A 371 1.18 -0.08 23.31
C VAL A 371 0.68 0.52 22.01
N CYS A 372 1.29 1.65 21.64
CA CYS A 372 1.07 2.31 20.38
C CYS A 372 1.68 1.45 19.24
N LEU A 373 1.02 0.33 18.93
CA LEU A 373 1.41 -0.65 17.92
C LEU A 373 1.63 0.00 16.54
N MET A 374 0.88 1.07 16.27
CA MET A 374 0.97 1.81 15.01
C MET A 374 2.11 2.84 14.99
N SER A 375 2.50 3.41 16.13
CA SER A 375 3.68 4.28 16.22
C SER A 375 4.99 3.51 16.02
N ILE A 376 5.08 2.28 16.54
CA ILE A 376 6.29 1.45 16.34
C ILE A 376 6.46 1.06 14.86
N TYR A 377 5.36 0.89 14.11
CA TYR A 377 5.41 0.55 12.68
C TYR A 377 5.71 1.74 11.78
N LEU A 378 5.15 2.92 12.09
CA LEU A 378 5.50 4.19 11.42
C LEU A 378 6.96 4.54 11.65
N VAL A 379 7.45 4.43 12.89
CA VAL A 379 8.86 4.68 13.21
C VAL A 379 9.78 3.63 12.56
N ASN A 380 9.44 2.33 12.56
CA ASN A 380 10.26 1.34 11.87
C ASN A 380 10.25 1.49 10.35
N SER A 381 9.12 1.78 9.69
CA SER A 381 9.12 1.95 8.23
C SER A 381 9.92 3.18 7.80
N PHE A 382 9.82 4.29 8.55
CA PHE A 382 10.61 5.50 8.27
C PHE A 382 12.10 5.32 8.59
N VAL A 383 12.43 4.70 9.73
CA VAL A 383 13.83 4.56 10.19
C VAL A 383 14.59 3.47 9.42
N TYR A 384 13.94 2.36 9.03
CA TYR A 384 14.61 1.29 8.29
C TYR A 384 14.90 1.67 6.82
N GLU A 385 14.10 2.55 6.20
CA GLU A 385 14.39 3.08 4.85
C GLU A 385 15.33 4.29 4.88
N PHE A 386 15.24 5.17 5.88
CA PHE A 386 16.18 6.31 6.03
C PHE A 386 17.59 5.89 6.47
N LEU A 387 17.75 4.72 7.11
CA LEU A 387 19.08 4.18 7.45
C LEU A 387 19.67 3.27 6.35
N ARG A 388 18.92 3.00 5.29
CA ARG A 388 19.35 2.18 4.14
C ARG A 388 19.53 2.98 2.85
N SER A 389 19.00 4.21 2.79
CA SER A 389 19.40 5.26 1.85
C SER A 389 20.61 6.00 2.41
#